data_AF-A0A9E5F478-F1
#
_entry.id   AF-A0A9E5F478-F1
#
_cell.length_a   1.000
_cell.length_b   1.000
_cell.length_c   1.000
_cell.angle_alpha   90.00
_cell.angle_beta   90.00
_cell.angle_gamma   90.00
#
_symmetry.space_group_name_H-M   'P 1'
#
loop_
_entity.id
_entity.type
_entity.pdbx_description
1 polymer ?
#
loop_
_entity_poly.entity_id
_entity_poly.type
_entity_poly.pdbx_seq_one_letter_code
_entity_poly.pdbx_strand_id
1 'polypeptide(L)'
;ENKDNDDLYDEWVEFNREAFTLYFTRANAIVNLPVPPLGVSTDPSWFQCKFCEHKSTCHKESVAQVNCRTCSFSTPKENGTWYCSAFKKTLSVQDQINACRSHVFIPHLVTIAEAIDGGDDFIVYETDKKTKFANVAEGVKTEYMSLSSRELSGISKHTIENEAVKQLKSIGAEIVNDDI
;
A
#
# COMPACT_ATOMS: atom_id res chain seq x y z
N GLU A 1 -0.26 30.68 -20.68
CA GLU A 1 0.86 31.00 -21.58
C GLU A 1 0.65 30.23 -22.86
N ASN A 2 0.18 30.92 -23.90
CA ASN A 2 0.10 30.38 -25.24
C ASN A 2 1.52 30.41 -25.84
N LYS A 3 2.10 29.25 -26.13
CA LYS A 3 3.50 29.13 -26.57
C LYS A 3 3.79 29.70 -27.96
N ASP A 4 2.74 30.02 -28.73
CA ASP A 4 2.88 30.58 -30.06
C ASP A 4 2.89 32.12 -30.06
N ASN A 5 2.44 32.77 -28.97
CA ASN A 5 2.35 34.23 -28.89
C ASN A 5 2.60 34.84 -27.50
N ASP A 6 3.07 34.05 -26.55
CA ASP A 6 3.39 34.43 -25.16
C ASP A 6 2.21 35.08 -24.38
N ASP A 7 0.96 34.91 -24.84
CA ASP A 7 -0.20 35.46 -24.13
C ASP A 7 -0.44 34.71 -22.80
N LEU A 8 -0.58 35.49 -21.72
CA LEU A 8 -0.97 35.00 -20.41
C LEU A 8 -2.49 35.07 -20.28
N TYR A 9 -3.11 33.91 -19.99
CA TYR A 9 -4.53 33.82 -19.65
C TYR A 9 -4.65 33.82 -18.13
N ASP A 10 -5.39 34.80 -17.62
CA ASP A 10 -5.81 34.87 -16.23
C ASP A 10 -7.34 34.94 -16.14
N GLU A 11 -7.90 34.25 -15.15
CA GLU A 11 -9.31 34.33 -14.83
C GLU A 11 -9.52 34.41 -13.33
N TRP A 12 -10.51 35.20 -12.91
CA TRP A 12 -10.99 35.21 -11.53
C TRP A 12 -12.04 34.13 -11.39
N VAL A 13 -11.67 33.03 -10.72
CA VAL A 13 -12.61 31.96 -10.42
C VAL A 13 -13.39 32.33 -9.15
N GLU A 14 -14.69 32.59 -9.28
CA GLU A 14 -15.55 32.85 -8.12
C GLU A 14 -15.64 31.63 -7.21
N PHE A 15 -15.58 31.88 -5.90
CA PHE A 15 -15.67 30.81 -4.90
C PHE A 15 -17.06 30.17 -4.90
N ASN A 16 -17.16 28.95 -5.44
CA ASN A 16 -18.36 28.15 -5.35
C ASN A 16 -18.42 27.39 -4.01
N ARG A 17 -19.20 27.96 -3.07
CA ARG A 17 -19.37 27.40 -1.72
C ARG A 17 -19.97 25.99 -1.71
N GLU A 18 -20.90 25.70 -2.62
CA GLU A 18 -21.58 24.39 -2.68
C GLU A 18 -20.61 23.31 -3.14
N ALA A 19 -19.86 23.57 -4.22
CA ALA A 19 -18.82 22.68 -4.72
C ALA A 19 -17.72 22.47 -3.66
N PHE A 20 -17.27 23.54 -3.01
CA PHE A 20 -16.30 23.44 -1.91
C PHE A 20 -16.80 22.52 -0.80
N THR A 21 -18.04 22.71 -0.34
CA THR A 21 -18.61 21.92 0.76
C THR A 21 -18.72 20.45 0.37
N LEU A 22 -19.13 20.15 -0.87
CA LEU A 22 -19.21 18.80 -1.42
C LEU A 22 -17.84 18.11 -1.42
N TYR A 23 -16.82 18.74 -2.00
CA TYR A 23 -15.48 18.15 -2.09
C TYR A 23 -14.80 18.03 -0.73
N PHE A 24 -14.97 19.01 0.15
CA PHE A 24 -14.42 18.98 1.50
C PHE A 24 -15.02 17.84 2.34
N THR A 25 -16.34 17.66 2.25
CA THR A 25 -17.05 16.57 2.93
C THR A 25 -16.59 15.21 2.41
N ARG A 26 -16.45 15.08 1.08
CA ARG A 26 -15.95 13.85 0.45
C ARG A 26 -14.51 13.54 0.85
N ALA A 27 -13.63 14.54 0.87
CA ALA A 27 -12.24 14.37 1.27
C ALA A 27 -12.13 13.90 2.73
N ASN A 28 -12.88 14.54 3.64
CA ASN A 28 -12.96 14.11 5.03
C ASN A 28 -13.47 12.68 5.17
N ALA A 29 -14.51 12.31 4.42
CA ALA A 29 -15.02 10.94 4.44
C ALA A 29 -13.92 9.94 4.02
N ILE A 30 -13.25 10.19 2.89
CA ILE A 30 -12.20 9.29 2.34
C ILE A 30 -11.02 9.17 3.31
N VAL A 31 -10.51 10.27 3.86
CA VAL A 31 -9.37 10.27 4.77
C VAL A 31 -9.64 9.45 6.04
N ASN A 32 -10.89 9.40 6.48
CA ASN A 32 -11.30 8.70 7.70
C ASN A 32 -11.86 7.29 7.45
N LEU A 33 -11.82 6.77 6.21
CA LEU A 33 -12.28 5.41 5.95
C LEU A 33 -11.36 4.37 6.61
N PRO A 34 -11.91 3.36 7.30
CA PRO A 34 -11.12 2.31 7.94
C PRO A 34 -10.52 1.31 6.94
N VAL A 35 -11.07 1.28 5.72
CA VAL A 35 -10.64 0.41 4.62
C VAL A 35 -10.54 1.25 3.35
N PRO A 36 -9.67 0.88 2.39
CA PRO A 36 -9.61 1.56 1.11
C PRO A 36 -11.00 1.68 0.46
N PRO A 37 -11.36 2.85 -0.10
CA PRO A 37 -12.64 3.01 -0.79
C PRO A 37 -12.74 2.08 -2.00
N LEU A 38 -13.96 1.92 -2.51
CA LEU A 38 -14.16 1.27 -3.82
C LEU A 38 -13.33 1.99 -4.88
N GLY A 39 -12.67 1.20 -5.73
CA GLY A 39 -11.93 1.70 -6.88
C GLY A 39 -12.85 2.34 -7.92
N VAL A 40 -12.24 2.84 -9.00
CA VAL A 40 -12.97 3.51 -10.10
C VAL A 40 -13.98 2.57 -10.78
N SER A 41 -13.62 1.30 -10.94
CA SER A 41 -14.47 0.26 -11.52
C SER A 41 -14.01 -1.12 -11.03
N THR A 42 -14.92 -2.09 -11.00
CA THR A 42 -14.58 -3.51 -10.79
C THR A 42 -14.05 -4.18 -12.06
N ASP A 43 -14.29 -3.59 -13.23
CA ASP A 43 -13.78 -4.06 -14.51
C ASP A 43 -12.38 -3.46 -14.79
N PRO A 44 -11.31 -4.26 -14.81
CA PRO A 44 -9.95 -3.79 -15.09
C PRO A 44 -9.77 -3.25 -16.52
N SER A 45 -10.70 -3.55 -17.43
CA SER A 45 -10.68 -3.06 -18.81
C SER A 45 -11.36 -1.69 -18.98
N TRP A 46 -11.97 -1.15 -17.91
CA TRP A 46 -12.60 0.17 -17.92
C TRP A 46 -11.62 1.28 -18.33
N PHE A 47 -12.08 2.25 -19.13
CA PHE A 47 -11.18 3.22 -19.77
C PHE A 47 -10.36 4.02 -18.77
N GLN A 48 -10.93 4.42 -17.63
CA GLN A 48 -10.19 5.17 -16.59
C GLN A 48 -9.15 4.29 -15.88
N CYS A 49 -9.42 2.98 -15.75
CA CYS A 49 -8.46 2.05 -15.16
C CYS A 49 -7.23 1.87 -16.06
N LYS A 50 -7.37 2.02 -17.38
CA LYS A 50 -6.23 1.93 -18.33
C LYS A 50 -5.19 3.03 -18.13
N PHE A 51 -5.59 4.18 -17.58
CA PHE A 51 -4.71 5.32 -17.31
C PHE A 51 -4.31 5.43 -15.82
N CYS A 52 -4.70 4.47 -14.98
CA CYS A 52 -4.39 4.48 -13.55
C CYS A 52 -3.07 3.74 -13.29
N GLU A 53 -2.07 4.43 -12.72
CA GLU A 53 -0.78 3.84 -12.35
C GLU A 53 -0.90 2.75 -11.26
N HIS A 54 -1.97 2.79 -10.47
CA HIS A 54 -2.22 1.86 -9.37
C HIS A 54 -3.15 0.71 -9.76
N LYS A 55 -3.41 0.51 -11.06
CA LYS A 55 -4.30 -0.53 -11.57
C LYS A 55 -3.95 -1.92 -11.06
N SER A 56 -2.66 -2.28 -11.09
CA SER A 56 -2.18 -3.61 -10.68
C SER A 56 -2.48 -3.90 -9.21
N THR A 57 -2.27 -2.93 -8.32
CA THR A 57 -2.63 -3.07 -6.90
C THR A 57 -4.14 -3.14 -6.72
N CYS A 58 -4.90 -2.25 -7.36
CA CYS A 58 -6.36 -2.19 -7.27
C CYS A 58 -7.06 -3.48 -7.75
N HIS A 59 -6.50 -4.13 -8.78
CA HIS A 59 -7.05 -5.35 -9.38
C HIS A 59 -6.30 -6.64 -8.96
N LYS A 60 -5.64 -6.61 -7.79
CA LYS A 60 -5.08 -7.79 -7.11
C LYS A 60 -3.96 -8.51 -7.88
N GLU A 61 -3.17 -7.76 -8.64
CA GLU A 61 -2.01 -8.29 -9.39
C GLU A 61 -0.69 -8.04 -8.65
N SER A 62 -0.61 -6.99 -7.83
CA SER A 62 0.58 -6.60 -7.07
C SER A 62 0.23 -6.12 -5.67
N VAL A 63 1.22 -6.11 -4.78
CA VAL A 63 1.12 -5.51 -3.44
C VAL A 63 1.56 -4.05 -3.50
N ALA A 64 1.07 -3.23 -2.58
CA ALA A 64 1.45 -1.82 -2.50
C ALA A 64 2.97 -1.62 -2.32
N GLN A 65 3.45 -0.44 -2.73
CA GLN A 65 4.83 0.00 -2.51
C GLN A 65 5.16 0.12 -1.02
N VAL A 66 6.40 -0.16 -0.63
CA VAL A 66 6.81 -0.11 0.79
C VAL A 66 7.17 1.31 1.21
N ASN A 67 6.34 1.90 2.07
CA ASN A 67 6.60 3.20 2.71
C ASN A 67 5.78 3.27 4.02
N CYS A 68 6.05 4.20 4.94
CA CYS A 68 5.28 4.22 6.18
C CYS A 68 3.79 4.51 5.98
N ARG A 69 3.32 5.07 4.86
CA ARG A 69 1.87 5.29 4.66
C ARG A 69 1.12 4.01 4.32
N THR A 70 1.84 2.95 3.94
CA THR A 70 1.29 1.62 3.70
C THR A 70 1.49 0.68 4.90
N CYS A 71 2.04 1.19 6.00
CA CYS A 71 2.39 0.41 7.19
C CYS A 71 1.25 0.37 8.22
N SER A 72 0.99 -0.81 8.80
CA SER A 72 0.00 -1.01 9.86
C SER A 72 0.27 -0.20 11.14
N PHE A 73 1.53 0.15 11.41
CA PHE A 73 1.93 0.92 12.59
C PHE A 73 1.86 2.44 12.42
N SER A 74 1.52 2.92 11.22
CA SER A 74 1.59 4.34 10.88
C SER A 74 0.19 4.93 10.78
N THR A 75 -0.04 6.01 11.51
CA THR A 75 -1.35 6.65 11.56
C THR A 75 -1.22 8.15 11.25
N PRO A 76 -2.02 8.70 10.31
CA PRO A 76 -2.07 10.13 10.09
C PRO A 76 -2.68 10.84 11.32
N LYS A 77 -2.23 12.06 11.61
CA LYS A 77 -2.73 12.92 12.69
C LYS A 77 -3.38 14.16 12.10
N GLU A 78 -4.27 14.79 12.88
CA GLU A 78 -5.06 15.96 12.46
C GLU A 78 -4.19 17.14 12.01
N ASN A 79 -2.98 17.27 12.56
CA ASN A 79 -2.02 18.31 12.18
C ASN A 79 -1.23 17.98 10.88
N GLY A 80 -1.65 16.96 10.12
CA GLY A 80 -1.01 16.53 8.87
C GLY A 80 0.27 15.71 9.04
N THR A 81 0.69 15.42 10.28
CA THR A 81 1.86 14.56 10.55
C THR A 81 1.49 13.08 10.55
N TRP A 82 2.49 12.21 10.45
CA TRP A 82 2.33 10.77 10.58
C TRP A 82 3.03 10.29 11.85
N TYR A 83 2.38 9.43 12.61
CA TYR A 83 2.92 8.89 13.85
C TYR A 83 3.09 7.37 13.74
N CYS A 84 4.25 6.86 14.14
CA CYS A 84 4.54 5.44 14.21
C CYS A 84 4.34 4.92 15.64
N SER A 85 3.41 3.98 15.83
CA SER A 85 3.13 3.36 17.13
C SER A 85 4.25 2.43 17.60
N ALA A 86 4.90 1.70 16.68
CA ALA A 86 5.99 0.78 17.00
C ALA A 86 7.21 1.49 17.61
N PHE A 87 7.63 2.62 17.02
CA PHE A 87 8.78 3.42 17.49
C PHE A 87 8.38 4.62 18.36
N LYS A 88 7.08 4.82 18.60
CA LYS A 88 6.52 5.92 19.39
C LYS A 88 7.05 7.30 19.00
N LYS A 89 7.12 7.56 17.69
CA LYS A 89 7.67 8.82 17.13
C LYS A 89 6.81 9.39 16.00
N THR A 90 6.86 10.71 15.86
CA THR A 90 6.42 11.39 14.64
C THR A 90 7.43 11.13 13.52
N LEU A 91 6.94 10.74 12.35
CA LEU A 91 7.75 10.38 11.20
C LEU A 91 8.11 11.63 10.38
N SER A 92 9.40 11.80 10.13
CA SER A 92 9.86 12.75 9.11
C SER A 92 9.41 12.32 7.72
N VAL A 93 9.47 13.23 6.74
CA VAL A 93 9.19 12.86 5.33
C VAL A 93 10.12 11.76 4.85
N GLN A 94 11.41 11.81 5.25
CA GLN A 94 12.37 10.78 4.88
C GLN A 94 12.06 9.42 5.52
N ASP A 95 11.66 9.42 6.80
CA ASP A 95 11.19 8.20 7.47
C ASP A 95 9.99 7.61 6.72
N GLN A 96 9.04 8.47 6.31
CA GLN A 96 7.86 8.04 5.58
C GLN A 96 8.22 7.36 4.26
N ILE A 97 9.17 7.91 3.50
CA ILE A 97 9.61 7.36 2.21
C ILE A 97 10.36 6.04 2.39
N ASN A 98 11.33 5.99 3.31
CA ASN A 98 12.26 4.87 3.39
C ASN A 98 11.65 3.58 3.97
N ALA A 99 10.68 3.74 4.88
CA ALA A 99 10.17 2.69 5.77
C ALA A 99 11.24 1.98 6.63
N CYS A 100 10.88 1.64 7.85
CA CYS A 100 11.74 0.89 8.74
C CYS A 100 11.76 -0.62 8.42
N ARG A 101 12.66 -1.36 9.07
CA ARG A 101 12.75 -2.82 8.99
C ARG A 101 11.59 -3.55 9.67
N SER A 102 10.87 -2.86 10.57
CA SER A 102 9.65 -3.37 11.21
C SER A 102 8.37 -3.09 10.41
N HIS A 103 8.49 -2.70 9.14
CA HIS A 103 7.31 -2.43 8.30
C HIS A 103 6.52 -3.73 8.07
N VAL A 104 5.23 -3.67 8.40
CA VAL A 104 4.22 -4.66 8.02
C VAL A 104 3.09 -3.90 7.33
N PHE A 105 2.54 -4.43 6.25
CA PHE A 105 1.51 -3.75 5.46
C PHE A 105 0.20 -3.60 6.23
N ILE A 106 -0.52 -2.52 5.94
CA ILE A 106 -1.96 -2.46 6.22
C ILE A 106 -2.61 -3.66 5.49
N PRO A 107 -3.40 -4.52 6.17
CA PRO A 107 -3.95 -5.74 5.59
C PRO A 107 -4.58 -5.57 4.20
N HIS A 108 -5.39 -4.54 4.03
CA HIS A 108 -6.13 -4.26 2.79
C HIS A 108 -5.25 -3.83 1.60
N LEU A 109 -3.95 -3.54 1.83
CA LEU A 109 -2.99 -3.18 0.78
C LEU A 109 -2.21 -4.39 0.25
N VAL A 110 -2.40 -5.57 0.87
CA VAL A 110 -1.97 -6.86 0.33
C VAL A 110 -3.16 -7.48 -0.40
N THR A 111 -3.37 -7.08 -1.64
CA THR A 111 -4.61 -7.38 -2.39
C THR A 111 -4.64 -8.78 -2.99
N ILE A 112 -3.50 -9.47 -3.02
CA ILE A 112 -3.33 -10.80 -3.62
C ILE A 112 -3.83 -11.96 -2.72
N ALA A 113 -4.17 -11.68 -1.46
CA ALA A 113 -4.55 -12.65 -0.43
C ALA A 113 -5.44 -12.00 0.64
N GLU A 114 -6.12 -12.79 1.45
CA GLU A 114 -6.94 -12.31 2.57
C GLU A 114 -6.18 -12.44 3.89
N ALA A 115 -6.20 -11.41 4.73
CA ALA A 115 -5.62 -11.49 6.07
C ALA A 115 -6.49 -12.37 6.97
N ILE A 116 -5.88 -13.36 7.64
CA ILE A 116 -6.58 -14.36 8.46
C ILE A 116 -6.16 -14.36 9.93
N ASP A 117 -4.99 -13.84 10.24
CA ASP A 117 -4.46 -13.77 11.60
C ASP A 117 -3.38 -12.67 11.68
N GLY A 118 -2.98 -12.28 12.89
CA GLY A 118 -1.93 -11.30 13.10
C GLY A 118 -1.44 -11.22 14.54
N GLY A 119 -0.21 -10.75 14.69
CA GLY A 119 0.43 -10.46 15.97
C GLY A 119 0.97 -9.04 16.03
N ASP A 120 1.88 -8.79 16.97
CA ASP A 120 2.46 -7.46 17.18
C ASP A 120 3.36 -7.00 16.02
N ASP A 121 3.99 -7.94 15.30
CA ASP A 121 5.02 -7.68 14.30
C ASP A 121 4.86 -8.53 13.02
N PHE A 122 3.69 -9.14 12.83
CA PHE A 122 3.34 -9.89 11.62
C PHE A 122 1.84 -9.91 11.33
N ILE A 123 1.51 -10.17 10.06
CA ILE A 123 0.14 -10.45 9.60
C ILE A 123 0.19 -11.70 8.70
N VAL A 124 -0.71 -12.64 8.94
CA VAL A 124 -0.83 -13.88 8.15
C VAL A 124 -1.92 -13.72 7.10
N TYR A 125 -1.62 -14.16 5.88
CA TYR A 125 -2.51 -14.09 4.74
C TYR A 125 -2.74 -15.49 4.15
N GLU A 126 -3.91 -15.69 3.55
CA GLU A 126 -4.30 -16.88 2.80
C GLU A 126 -4.70 -16.51 1.36
N THR A 127 -4.11 -17.19 0.37
CA THR A 127 -4.53 -17.04 -1.04
C THR A 127 -5.81 -17.85 -1.33
N ASP A 128 -6.43 -17.62 -2.49
CA ASP A 128 -7.55 -18.43 -2.97
C ASP A 128 -7.22 -19.93 -3.10
N LYS A 129 -5.96 -20.28 -3.40
CA LYS A 129 -5.44 -21.66 -3.39
C LYS A 129 -5.07 -22.18 -2.00
N LYS A 130 -5.48 -21.49 -0.93
CA LYS A 130 -5.23 -21.88 0.46
C LYS A 130 -3.75 -21.94 0.84
N THR A 131 -2.88 -21.26 0.09
CA THR A 131 -1.49 -21.06 0.49
C THR A 131 -1.43 -19.97 1.56
N LYS A 132 -0.78 -20.27 2.68
CA LYS A 132 -0.57 -19.33 3.79
C LYS A 132 0.86 -18.80 3.80
N PHE A 133 1.00 -17.51 4.08
CA PHE A 133 2.27 -16.82 4.26
C PHE A 133 2.09 -15.67 5.25
N ALA A 134 3.20 -15.16 5.80
CA ALA A 134 3.17 -14.04 6.73
C ALA A 134 3.97 -12.86 6.17
N ASN A 135 3.39 -11.65 6.21
CA ASN A 135 4.20 -10.44 6.15
C ASN A 135 4.75 -10.16 7.56
N VAL A 136 6.06 -10.11 7.68
CA VAL A 136 6.76 -10.00 8.98
C VAL A 136 7.68 -8.79 9.02
N ALA A 137 7.91 -8.26 10.22
CA ALA A 137 9.07 -7.43 10.50
C ALA A 137 10.38 -8.21 10.29
N GLU A 138 11.47 -7.51 9.98
CA GLU A 138 12.77 -8.14 9.78
C GLU A 138 13.23 -8.93 11.02
N GLY A 139 13.69 -10.16 10.80
CA GLY A 139 14.13 -11.07 11.86
C GLY A 139 13.02 -11.88 12.53
N VAL A 140 11.74 -11.55 12.28
CA VAL A 140 10.60 -12.30 12.79
C VAL A 140 10.35 -13.53 11.92
N LYS A 141 10.05 -14.66 12.56
CA LYS A 141 9.69 -15.92 11.89
C LYS A 141 8.36 -16.42 12.42
N THR A 142 7.58 -17.00 11.53
CA THR A 142 6.32 -17.69 11.85
C THR A 142 6.41 -19.15 11.41
N GLU A 143 5.38 -19.93 11.73
CA GLU A 143 5.21 -21.29 11.21
C GLU A 143 4.96 -21.31 9.68
N TYR A 144 4.60 -20.16 9.10
CA TYR A 144 4.39 -19.99 7.66
C TYR A 144 5.62 -19.38 6.98
N MET A 145 5.61 -19.39 5.64
CA MET A 145 6.62 -18.67 4.86
C MET A 145 6.61 -17.19 5.25
N SER A 146 7.69 -16.75 5.89
CA SER A 146 7.84 -15.39 6.40
C SER A 146 8.50 -14.50 5.34
N LEU A 147 7.84 -13.40 4.99
CA LEU A 147 8.27 -12.44 3.98
C LEU A 147 8.30 -11.03 4.57
N SER A 148 9.43 -10.34 4.41
CA SER A 148 9.47 -8.90 4.69
C SER A 148 8.56 -8.14 3.70
N SER A 149 8.16 -6.92 4.04
CA SER A 149 7.34 -6.13 3.11
C SER A 149 8.05 -5.83 1.80
N ARG A 150 9.39 -5.76 1.78
CA ARG A 150 10.20 -5.56 0.56
C ARG A 150 10.21 -6.78 -0.34
N GLU A 151 10.29 -7.97 0.25
CA GLU A 151 10.13 -9.23 -0.50
C GLU A 151 8.71 -9.29 -1.09
N LEU A 152 7.71 -9.05 -0.24
CA LEU A 152 6.30 -9.17 -0.63
C LEU A 152 5.89 -8.17 -1.71
N SER A 153 6.42 -6.94 -1.70
CA SER A 153 6.09 -5.92 -2.71
C SER A 153 6.62 -6.23 -4.11
N GLY A 154 7.69 -7.03 -4.23
CA GLY A 154 8.31 -7.34 -5.52
C GLY A 154 8.03 -8.74 -6.05
N ILE A 155 7.22 -9.54 -5.36
CA ILE A 155 6.84 -10.87 -5.85
C ILE A 155 5.38 -10.93 -6.28
N SER A 156 5.13 -11.80 -7.25
CA SER A 156 3.77 -12.13 -7.67
C SER A 156 3.11 -13.14 -6.75
N LYS A 157 1.78 -13.21 -6.78
CA LYS A 157 1.01 -14.29 -6.15
C LYS A 157 1.49 -15.69 -6.58
N HIS A 158 1.87 -15.87 -7.84
CA HIS A 158 2.38 -17.14 -8.34
C HIS A 158 3.69 -17.55 -7.64
N THR A 159 4.56 -16.59 -7.36
CA THR A 159 5.82 -16.82 -6.61
C THR A 159 5.54 -17.32 -5.19
N ILE A 160 4.55 -16.75 -4.52
CA ILE A 160 4.13 -17.15 -3.17
C ILE A 160 3.58 -18.58 -3.15
N GLU A 161 2.84 -18.96 -4.19
CA GLU A 161 2.23 -20.28 -4.34
C GLU A 161 3.22 -21.36 -4.82
N ASN A 162 4.46 -20.99 -5.14
CA ASN A 162 5.45 -21.92 -5.66
C ASN A 162 6.15 -22.70 -4.53
N GLU A 163 6.03 -24.03 -4.56
CA GLU A 163 6.63 -24.91 -3.55
C GLU A 163 8.17 -24.84 -3.48
N ALA A 164 8.85 -24.64 -4.60
CA ALA A 164 10.31 -24.48 -4.60
C ALA A 164 10.72 -23.20 -3.84
N VAL A 165 9.96 -22.11 -3.99
CA VAL A 165 10.19 -20.86 -3.25
C VAL A 165 9.99 -21.09 -1.75
N LYS A 166 8.92 -21.80 -1.36
CA LYS A 166 8.67 -22.15 0.05
C LYS A 166 9.82 -22.97 0.65
N GLN A 167 10.34 -23.95 -0.10
CA GLN A 167 11.48 -24.77 0.33
C GLN A 167 12.76 -23.94 0.48
N LEU A 168 13.03 -23.01 -0.45
CA LEU A 168 14.18 -22.11 -0.33
C LEU A 168 14.05 -21.17 0.87
N LYS A 169 12.86 -20.60 1.11
CA LYS A 169 12.60 -19.77 2.29
C LYS A 169 12.77 -20.54 3.59
N SER A 170 12.40 -21.83 3.65
CA SER A 170 12.51 -22.64 4.87
C SER A 170 13.97 -22.90 5.28
N ILE A 171 14.91 -22.91 4.33
CA ILE A 171 16.34 -23.01 4.58
C ILE A 171 17.03 -21.64 4.77
N GLY A 172 16.26 -20.55 4.82
CA GLY A 172 16.76 -19.21 5.10
C GLY A 172 17.14 -18.37 3.88
N ALA A 173 16.68 -18.74 2.67
CA ALA A 173 16.84 -17.87 1.51
C ALA A 173 16.06 -16.55 1.69
N GLU A 174 16.58 -15.48 1.08
CA GLU A 174 15.94 -14.18 0.99
C GLU A 174 15.59 -13.89 -0.47
N ILE A 175 14.42 -13.30 -0.69
CA ILE A 175 14.04 -12.85 -2.03
C ILE A 175 14.60 -11.44 -2.21
N VAL A 176 15.44 -11.28 -3.22
CA VAL A 176 15.98 -9.98 -3.64
C VAL A 176 15.39 -9.64 -5.00
N ASN A 177 14.96 -8.40 -5.17
CA ASN A 177 14.52 -7.88 -6.46
C ASN A 177 15.67 -7.06 -7.04
N ASP A 178 15.99 -7.27 -8.32
CA ASP A 178 17.08 -6.60 -9.02
C ASP A 178 16.74 -5.13 -9.40
N ASP A 179 15.55 -4.64 -9.07
CA ASP A 179 15.05 -3.32 -9.48
C ASP A 179 15.32 -2.20 -8.44
N ILE A 180 16.49 -2.19 -7.78
CA ILE A 180 16.98 -1.02 -7.01
C ILE A 180 18.18 -0.39 -7.71
#